data_AF-A0A3D2W1V8-F1
#
_entry.id   AF-A0A3D2W1V8-F1
#
_cell.length_a   1.000
_cell.length_b   1.000
_cell.length_c   1.000
_cell.angle_alpha   90.00
_cell.angle_beta   90.00
_cell.angle_gamma   90.00
#
_symmetry.space_group_name_H-M   'P 1'
#
loop_
_entity.id
_entity.type
_entity.pdbx_description
1 polymer ?
#
loop_
_entity_poly.entity_id
_entity_poly.type
_entity_poly.pdbx_seq_one_letter_code
_entity_poly.pdbx_strand_id
1 'polypeptide(L)' 'MATTTYLRRRLALVVGGVALTAPFIAEPIRSTTIQISGGDTPAEAEAFAARLRALAHLQH' A
#
# COMPACT_ATOMS: atom_id res chain seq x y z
N MET A 1 -7.90 15.64 2.76
CA MET A 1 -8.44 15.64 1.38
C MET A 1 -7.40 15.09 0.41
N ALA A 2 -7.31 13.77 0.23
CA ALA A 2 -6.29 13.20 -0.66
C ALA A 2 -6.87 12.27 -1.75
N THR A 3 -7.75 11.33 -1.42
CA THR A 3 -8.17 10.27 -2.38
C THR A 3 -9.40 10.60 -3.23
N THR A 4 -10.25 11.57 -2.83
CA THR A 4 -11.45 11.97 -3.57
C THR A 4 -11.15 12.45 -4.98
N THR A 5 -10.00 13.11 -5.18
CA THR A 5 -9.53 13.62 -6.49
C THR A 5 -9.03 12.49 -7.41
N TYR A 6 -8.67 11.35 -6.83
CA TYR A 6 -8.11 10.20 -7.54
C TYR A 6 -9.12 9.06 -7.70
N LEU A 7 -10.42 9.34 -7.49
CA LEU A 7 -11.48 8.39 -7.79
C LEU A 7 -11.36 7.89 -9.23
N ARG A 8 -11.65 6.61 -9.42
CA ARG A 8 -11.53 5.89 -10.69
C ARG A 8 -10.09 5.82 -11.24
N ARG A 9 -9.08 6.09 -10.42
CA ARG A 9 -7.67 5.85 -10.75
C ARG A 9 -7.12 4.71 -9.89
N ARG A 10 -5.96 4.18 -10.31
CA ARG A 10 -5.20 3.17 -9.55
C ARG A 10 -4.15 3.85 -8.70
N LEU A 11 -4.08 3.50 -7.43
CA LEU A 11 -3.07 3.98 -6.50
C LEU A 11 -1.94 2.96 -6.44
N ALA A 12 -0.84 3.21 -7.14
CA ALA A 12 0.30 2.29 -7.10
C ALA A 12 1.04 2.41 -5.75
N LEU A 13 1.25 1.27 -5.09
CA LEU A 13 2.18 1.15 -3.98
C LEU A 13 3.54 0.77 -4.53
N VAL A 14 4.51 1.68 -4.44
CA VAL A 14 5.85 1.49 -4.99
C VAL A 14 6.87 1.44 -3.84
N VAL A 15 7.67 0.39 -3.79
CA VAL A 15 8.77 0.22 -2.81
C VAL A 15 10.04 -0.08 -3.58
N GLY A 16 11.08 0.74 -3.40
CA GLY A 16 12.36 0.56 -4.11
C GLY A 16 12.26 0.63 -5.64
N GLY A 17 11.31 1.39 -6.18
CA GLY A 17 11.07 1.52 -7.62
C GLY A 17 10.21 0.42 -8.24
N VAL A 18 9.82 -0.61 -7.47
CA VAL A 18 8.94 -1.69 -7.93
C VAL A 18 7.52 -1.43 -7.45
N ALA A 19 6.56 -1.45 -8.39
CA ALA A 19 5.14 -1.41 -8.06
C ALA A 19 4.68 -2.79 -7.56
N LEU A 20 4.19 -2.84 -6.33
CA LEU A 20 3.81 -4.08 -5.65
C LEU A 20 2.33 -4.39 -5.81
N THR A 21 1.50 -3.36 -5.69
CA THR A 21 0.07 -3.43 -5.94
C THR A 21 -0.41 -2.09 -6.46
N ALA A 22 -1.57 -2.09 -7.10
CA ALA A 22 -2.19 -0.86 -7.58
C ALA A 22 -3.71 -0.94 -7.41
N PRO A 23 -4.25 -0.88 -6.18
CA PRO A 23 -5.70 -0.92 -5.94
C PRO A 23 -6.43 0.21 -6.68
N PHE A 24 -7.63 -0.10 -7.17
CA PHE A 24 -8.52 0.87 -7.78
C PHE A 24 -9.27 1.64 -6.70
N ILE A 25 -9.23 2.97 -6.76
CA ILE A 25 -9.97 3.82 -5.81
C ILE A 25 -11.41 3.96 -6.31
N ALA A 26 -12.29 3.07 -5.85
CA ALA A 26 -13.73 3.12 -6.15
C ALA A 26 -14.46 4.20 -5.33
N GLU A 27 -14.01 4.43 -4.10
CA GLU A 27 -14.59 5.38 -3.16
C GLU A 27 -13.51 6.12 -2.35
N PRO A 28 -13.83 7.27 -1.73
CA PRO A 28 -12.84 8.01 -0.96
C PRO A 28 -12.37 7.20 0.26
N ILE A 29 -11.07 6.96 0.35
CA ILE A 29 -10.45 6.34 1.53
C ILE A 29 -10.49 7.37 2.66
N ARG A 30 -11.36 7.15 3.65
CA ARG A 30 -11.53 8.02 4.83
C ARG A 30 -10.73 7.57 6.04
N SER A 31 -10.27 6.33 6.04
CA SER A 31 -9.41 5.75 7.07
C SER A 31 -7.95 6.15 6.84
N THR A 32 -7.15 6.18 7.91
CA THR A 32 -5.69 6.28 7.83
C THR A 32 -5.01 4.96 7.42
N THR A 33 -5.80 3.90 7.26
CA THR A 33 -5.33 2.55 6.93
C THR A 33 -5.77 2.15 5.52
N ILE A 34 -4.88 1.47 4.79
CA ILE A 34 -5.17 0.82 3.51
C ILE A 34 -4.79 -0.66 3.63
N GLN A 35 -5.68 -1.56 3.21
CA GLN A 35 -5.40 -2.98 3.11
C GLN A 35 -4.79 -3.30 1.75
N ILE A 36 -3.70 -4.07 1.75
CA ILE A 36 -3.02 -4.54 0.55
C ILE A 36 -3.24 -6.04 0.43
N SER A 37 -3.79 -6.47 -0.69
CA SER A 37 -3.98 -7.88 -1.04
C SER A 37 -2.94 -8.25 -2.11
N GLY A 38 -2.27 -9.40 -1.95
CA GLY A 38 -1.27 -9.87 -2.93
C GLY A 38 -0.11 -10.71 -2.40
N GLY A 39 -0.20 -11.29 -1.20
CA GLY A 39 0.71 -12.35 -0.77
C GLY A 39 0.10 -13.70 -1.12
N ASP A 40 0.83 -14.55 -1.82
CA ASP A 40 0.37 -15.91 -2.17
C ASP A 40 0.37 -16.80 -0.92
N THR A 41 1.12 -16.40 0.12
CA THR A 41 1.14 -17.05 1.44
C THR A 41 1.14 -16.06 2.62
N PRO A 42 0.69 -16.48 3.82
CA PRO A 42 0.81 -15.67 5.04
C PRO A 42 2.25 -15.26 5.38
N ALA A 43 3.22 -16.14 5.11
CA ALA A 43 4.64 -15.88 5.39
C ALA A 43 5.20 -14.72 4.54
N GLU A 44 4.80 -14.64 3.27
CA GLU A 44 5.17 -13.53 2.39
C GLU A 44 4.56 -12.21 2.86
N ALA A 45 3.30 -12.22 3.30
CA ALA A 45 2.65 -11.04 3.85
C ALA A 45 3.35 -10.52 5.12
N GLU A 46 3.80 -11.43 5.99
CA GLU A 46 4.53 -11.08 7.22
C GLU A 46 5.93 -10.53 6.92
N ALA A 47 6.68 -11.18 6.03
CA ALA A 47 7.98 -10.69 5.57
C ALA A 47 7.86 -9.31 4.90
N PHE A 48 6.80 -9.09 4.12
CA PHE A 48 6.50 -7.81 3.51
C PHE A 48 6.21 -6.72 4.55
N ALA A 49 5.36 -7.03 5.55
CA ALA A 49 5.06 -6.11 6.64
C ALA A 49 6.32 -5.75 7.45
N ALA A 50 7.21 -6.71 7.70
CA ALA A 50 8.47 -6.47 8.40
C ALA A 50 9.39 -5.50 7.62
N ARG A 51 9.50 -5.66 6.30
CA ARG A 51 10.28 -4.76 5.44
C ARG A 51 9.72 -3.34 5.45
N LEU A 52 8.39 -3.18 5.38
CA LEU A 52 7.75 -1.87 5.48
C LEU A 52 8.02 -1.17 6.82
N ARG A 53 7.95 -1.91 7.94
CA ARG A 53 8.28 -1.35 9.26
C ARG A 53 9.74 -0.90 9.35
N ALA A 54 10.66 -1.73 8.86
CA ALA A 54 12.09 -1.39 8.85
C ALA A 54 12.38 -0.13 8.02
N LEU A 55 11.74 0.03 6.86
CA LEU A 55 11.82 1.24 6.04
C LEU A 55 11.28 2.48 6.77
N ALA A 56 10.16 2.36 7.48
CA ALA A 56 9.58 3.48 8.21
C ALA A 56 10.51 3.99 9.32
N HIS A 57 11.25 3.11 9.99
CA HIS A 57 12.20 3.50 11.05
C HIS A 57 13.47 4.20 10.54
N LEU A 58 13.81 4.07 9.25
CA LEU A 58 14.98 4.73 8.65
C LEU A 58 14.72 6.19 8.22
N GLN A 59 13.46 6.63 8.22
CA GLN A 59 13.07 7.99 7.81
C GLN A 59 12.85 8.95 9.00
N HIS A 60 13.11 8.48 10.23
CA HIS A 60 13.14 9.27 11.46
C HIS A 60 14.59 9.50 11.89
#